data_AF-V5LVH0-F1
#
_entry.id   AF-V5LVH0-F1
#
_cell.length_a   1.000
_cell.length_b   1.000
_cell.length_c   1.000
_cell.angle_alpha   90.00
_cell.angle_beta   90.00
_cell.angle_gamma   90.00
#
_symmetry.space_group_name_H-M   'P 1'
#
loop_
_entity.id
_entity.type
_entity.pdbx_description
1 polymer ?
#
loop_
_entity_poly.entity_id
_entity_poly.type
_entity_poly.pdbx_seq_one_letter_code
_entity_poly.pdbx_strand_id
1 'polypeptide(L)'
;NCIRYFPTQALNFAFKDQIKSMFKSKKTDSYGMKFSKNIAAGGAAGAMSLCFVYSLDYCRTRLANDAKSGKKGGERQFNGMVDVYRKTIASDGIQGLYRGFVISCVGIVVYRGFYFGLFDTLRPILLGESANVLLSFALGYVVTISAGLLSYPIDTIRRRMMMTS
;
A
#
# COMPACT_ATOMS: atom_id res chain seq x y z
N ASN A 1 4.86 14.58 2.45
CA ASN A 1 4.36 13.88 1.24
C ASN A 1 5.46 13.65 0.22
N CYS A 2 6.23 14.68 -0.17
CA CYS A 2 7.29 14.57 -1.18
C CYS A 2 8.41 13.56 -0.82
N ILE A 3 8.83 13.52 0.45
CA ILE A 3 9.87 12.59 0.95
C ILE A 3 9.49 11.11 0.78
N ARG A 4 8.19 10.78 0.71
CA ARG A 4 7.74 9.41 0.41
C ARG A 4 7.66 9.16 -1.09
N TYR A 5 7.18 10.15 -1.84
CA TYR A 5 6.97 10.01 -3.27
C TYR A 5 8.27 9.72 -4.02
N PHE A 6 9.36 10.38 -3.65
CA PHE A 6 10.65 10.23 -4.32
C PHE A 6 11.23 8.79 -4.19
N PRO A 7 11.38 8.20 -2.98
CA PRO A 7 11.79 6.81 -2.84
C PRO A 7 10.81 5.83 -3.49
N THR A 8 9.49 6.04 -3.35
CA THR A 8 8.51 5.17 -3.99
C THR A 8 8.66 5.16 -5.51
N GLN A 9 8.90 6.33 -6.13
CA GLN A 9 9.09 6.39 -7.58
C GLN A 9 10.45 5.85 -8.02
N ALA A 10 11.51 6.08 -7.25
CA ALA A 10 12.82 5.49 -7.52
C ALA A 10 12.74 3.95 -7.50
N LEU A 11 12.05 3.38 -6.51
CA LEU A 11 11.85 1.93 -6.39
C LEU A 11 10.93 1.39 -7.49
N ASN A 12 9.86 2.12 -7.84
CA ASN A 12 9.05 1.77 -8.99
C ASN A 12 9.90 1.76 -10.28
N PHE A 13 10.75 2.75 -10.50
CA PHE A 13 11.60 2.78 -11.69
C PHE A 13 12.61 1.63 -11.69
N ALA A 14 13.26 1.36 -10.56
CA ALA A 14 14.26 0.30 -10.44
C ALA A 14 13.66 -1.11 -10.58
N PHE A 15 12.51 -1.38 -9.97
CA PHE A 15 11.98 -2.74 -9.85
C PHE A 15 10.85 -3.06 -10.83
N LYS A 16 10.18 -2.08 -11.45
CA LYS A 16 9.02 -2.32 -12.33
C LYS A 16 9.32 -3.26 -13.48
N ASP A 17 10.49 -3.14 -14.11
CA ASP A 17 10.85 -4.01 -15.23
C ASP A 17 11.23 -5.42 -14.77
N GLN A 18 11.90 -5.56 -13.61
CA GLN A 18 12.19 -6.85 -12.99
C GLN A 18 10.91 -7.58 -12.56
N ILE A 19 9.98 -6.87 -11.91
CA ILE A 19 8.68 -7.42 -11.50
C ILE A 19 7.85 -7.79 -12.73
N LYS A 20 7.76 -6.91 -13.73
CA LYS A 20 7.04 -7.21 -14.97
C LYS A 20 7.63 -8.43 -15.67
N SER A 21 8.95 -8.52 -15.75
CA SER A 21 9.67 -9.66 -16.33
C SER A 21 9.35 -10.97 -15.60
N MET A 22 9.42 -10.97 -14.27
CA MET A 22 9.20 -12.13 -13.42
C MET A 22 7.74 -12.64 -13.46
N PHE A 23 6.77 -11.75 -13.67
CA PHE A 23 5.35 -12.08 -13.68
C PHE A 23 4.66 -11.86 -15.04
N LYS A 24 5.40 -11.93 -16.15
CA LYS A 24 4.83 -11.87 -17.50
C LYS A 24 3.74 -12.94 -17.68
N SER A 25 2.49 -12.50 -17.77
CA SER A 25 1.38 -13.37 -18.15
C SER A 25 1.45 -13.66 -19.65
N LYS A 26 1.39 -14.94 -20.04
CA LYS A 26 1.33 -15.32 -21.46
C LYS A 26 -0.11 -15.13 -21.95
N LYS A 27 -0.29 -14.74 -23.23
CA LYS A 27 -1.62 -14.55 -23.81
C LYS A 27 -2.49 -15.82 -23.74
N THR A 28 -1.87 -17.00 -23.73
CA THR A 28 -2.48 -18.34 -23.62
C THR A 28 -2.91 -18.74 -22.21
N ASP A 29 -2.57 -17.97 -21.16
CA ASP A 29 -2.93 -18.33 -19.80
C ASP A 29 -4.44 -18.17 -19.55
N SER A 30 -5.03 -19.11 -18.82
CA SER A 30 -6.42 -19.02 -18.34
C SER A 30 -6.63 -17.75 -17.52
N TYR A 31 -7.85 -17.22 -17.52
CA TYR A 31 -8.21 -15.99 -16.81
C TYR A 31 -7.78 -16.02 -15.33
N GLY A 32 -8.05 -17.13 -14.63
CA GLY A 32 -7.64 -17.29 -13.22
C GLY A 32 -6.12 -17.26 -13.03
N MET A 33 -5.35 -17.80 -13.97
CA MET A 33 -3.89 -17.76 -13.94
C MET A 33 -3.35 -16.34 -14.16
N LYS A 34 -3.95 -15.58 -15.08
CA LYS A 34 -3.60 -14.16 -15.31
C LYS A 34 -3.90 -13.30 -14.09
N PHE A 35 -5.05 -13.52 -13.45
CA PHE A 35 -5.44 -12.84 -12.22
C PHE A 35 -4.46 -13.12 -11.08
N SER A 36 -4.15 -14.40 -10.82
CA SER A 36 -3.19 -14.81 -9.79
C SER A 36 -1.79 -14.26 -10.05
N LYS A 37 -1.30 -14.29 -11.30
CA LYS A 37 -0.01 -13.70 -11.68
C LYS A 37 0.02 -12.19 -11.46
N ASN A 38 -1.05 -11.47 -11.81
CA ASN A 38 -1.13 -10.02 -11.58
C ASN A 38 -1.17 -9.66 -10.09
N ILE A 39 -1.89 -10.43 -9.28
CA ILE A 39 -1.90 -10.25 -7.83
C ILE A 39 -0.54 -10.56 -7.23
N ALA A 40 0.09 -11.67 -7.62
CA ALA A 40 1.42 -12.04 -7.12
C ALA A 40 2.48 -11.01 -7.53
N ALA A 41 2.44 -10.53 -8.77
CA ALA A 41 3.29 -9.44 -9.25
C ALA A 41 3.10 -8.18 -8.42
N GLY A 42 1.84 -7.80 -8.20
CA GLY A 42 1.48 -6.64 -7.42
C GLY A 42 1.90 -6.76 -5.95
N GLY A 43 1.70 -7.95 -5.35
CA GLY A 43 2.10 -8.26 -3.99
C GLY A 43 3.62 -8.20 -3.82
N ALA A 44 4.39 -8.81 -4.72
CA ALA A 44 5.84 -8.77 -4.72
C ALA A 44 6.38 -7.35 -4.93
N ALA A 45 5.80 -6.60 -5.88
CA ALA A 45 6.11 -5.19 -6.09
C ALA A 45 5.87 -4.35 -4.83
N GLY A 46 4.70 -4.57 -4.22
CA GLY A 46 4.29 -3.91 -3.00
C GLY A 46 5.26 -4.21 -1.87
N ALA A 47 5.55 -5.48 -1.63
CA ALA A 47 6.46 -5.93 -0.58
C ALA A 47 7.87 -5.33 -0.75
N MET A 48 8.45 -5.38 -1.96
CA MET A 48 9.77 -4.78 -2.22
C MET A 48 9.78 -3.27 -2.01
N SER A 49 8.74 -2.56 -2.46
CA SER A 49 8.65 -1.12 -2.21
C SER A 49 8.46 -0.82 -0.71
N LEU A 50 7.67 -1.63 -0.01
CA LEU A 50 7.48 -1.49 1.44
C LEU A 50 8.77 -1.77 2.20
N CYS A 51 9.64 -2.70 1.77
CA CYS A 51 10.91 -2.95 2.45
C CYS A 51 11.72 -1.67 2.69
N PHE A 52 11.65 -0.68 1.80
CA PHE A 52 12.35 0.59 1.97
C PHE A 52 11.45 1.69 2.53
N VAL A 53 10.20 1.78 2.05
CA VAL A 53 9.30 2.90 2.35
C VAL A 53 8.58 2.72 3.69
N TYR A 54 8.47 1.48 4.19
CA TYR A 54 7.70 1.18 5.40
C TYR A 54 8.25 1.88 6.63
N SER A 55 9.58 1.95 6.77
CA SER A 55 10.21 2.62 7.90
C SER A 55 9.91 4.13 7.92
N LEU A 56 9.82 4.76 6.75
CA LEU A 56 9.44 6.17 6.59
C LEU A 56 7.97 6.38 6.93
N ASP A 57 7.09 5.47 6.49
CA ASP A 57 5.66 5.50 6.81
C ASP A 57 5.42 5.28 8.32
N TYR A 58 6.19 4.41 8.97
CA TYR A 58 6.19 4.22 10.43
C TYR A 58 6.57 5.52 11.14
N CYS A 59 7.72 6.10 10.77
CA CYS A 59 8.24 7.33 11.37
C CYS A 59 7.23 8.47 11.26
N ARG A 60 6.65 8.65 10.06
CA ARG A 60 5.61 9.64 9.82
C ARG A 60 4.37 9.41 10.68
N THR A 61 3.92 8.17 10.81
CA THR A 61 2.71 7.84 11.57
C THR A 61 2.89 8.17 13.05
N ARG A 62 4.05 7.80 13.63
CA ARG A 62 4.39 8.15 15.02
C ARG A 62 4.49 9.66 15.23
N LEU A 63 5.16 10.39 14.34
CA LEU A 63 5.25 11.86 14.42
C LEU A 63 3.89 12.55 14.27
N ALA A 64 3.05 12.07 13.34
CA ALA A 64 1.72 12.63 13.15
C ALA A 64 0.81 12.41 14.37
N ASN A 65 0.97 11.27 15.06
CA ASN A 65 0.24 11.01 16.30
C ASN A 65 0.80 11.85 17.46
N ASP A 66 2.12 11.94 17.58
CA ASP A 66 2.79 12.74 18.61
C ASP A 66 2.47 14.24 18.49
N ALA A 67 2.46 14.77 17.26
CA ALA A 67 2.06 16.15 17.01
C ALA A 67 0.58 16.42 17.39
N LYS A 68 -0.30 15.41 17.28
CA LYS A 68 -1.69 15.52 17.72
C LYS A 68 -1.80 15.51 19.25
N SER A 69 -0.99 14.69 19.93
CA SER A 69 -0.92 14.67 21.39
C SER A 69 -0.35 15.98 21.96
N GLY A 70 0.70 16.52 21.34
CA GLY A 70 1.31 17.81 21.70
C GLY A 70 0.33 18.99 21.61
N LYS A 71 -0.52 19.00 20.58
CA LYS A 71 -1.58 20.04 20.43
C LYS A 71 -2.69 19.93 21.47
N LYS A 72 -2.84 18.79 22.15
CA LYS A 72 -3.82 18.56 23.22
C LYS A 72 -3.22 18.73 24.63
N GLY A 73 -2.02 19.32 24.73
CA GLY A 73 -1.34 19.55 26.01
C GLY A 73 -0.54 18.35 26.53
N GLY A 74 -0.36 17.29 25.74
CA GLY A 74 0.55 16.19 26.08
C GLY A 74 2.01 16.53 25.77
N GLU A 75 2.97 15.89 26.46
CA GLU A 75 4.38 16.03 26.13
C GLU A 75 4.71 15.40 24.77
N ARG A 76 5.56 16.07 23.99
CA ARG A 76 6.06 15.55 22.71
C ARG A 76 7.06 14.43 22.96
N GLN A 77 6.74 13.23 22.50
CA GLN A 77 7.61 12.06 22.61
C GLN A 77 8.77 12.09 21.60
N PHE A 78 8.64 12.82 20.49
CA PHE A 78 9.65 12.83 19.42
C PHE A 78 9.98 14.24 18.93
N ASN A 79 11.28 14.56 18.87
CA ASN A 79 11.77 15.85 18.38
C ASN A 79 11.92 15.91 16.85
N GLY A 80 11.81 14.78 16.15
CA GLY A 80 11.90 14.72 14.70
C GLY A 80 12.02 13.29 14.18
N MET A 81 12.22 13.14 12.87
CA MET A 81 12.30 11.82 12.23
C MET A 81 13.46 10.98 12.77
N VAL A 82 14.64 11.59 12.90
CA VAL A 82 15.85 10.91 13.41
C VAL A 82 15.66 10.44 14.86
N ASP A 83 14.95 11.23 15.68
CA ASP A 83 14.67 10.88 17.08
C ASP A 83 13.71 9.68 17.18
N VAL A 84 12.73 9.58 16.27
CA VAL A 84 11.88 8.38 16.17
C VAL A 84 12.72 7.15 15.87
N TYR A 85 13.57 7.19 14.85
CA TYR A 85 14.41 6.04 14.49
C TYR A 85 15.33 5.64 15.65
N ARG A 86 16.00 6.61 16.29
CA ARG A 86 16.91 6.35 17.40
C ARG A 86 16.19 5.70 18.58
N LYS A 87 15.06 6.27 19.01
CA LYS A 87 14.27 5.75 20.14
C LYS A 87 13.67 4.39 19.85
N THR A 88 13.09 4.19 18.66
CA THR A 88 12.49 2.90 18.28
C THR A 88 13.54 1.79 18.13
N ILE A 89 14.71 2.09 17.56
CA ILE A 89 15.78 1.08 17.46
C ILE A 89 16.33 0.74 18.85
N ALA A 90 16.44 1.72 19.76
CA ALA A 90 16.90 1.49 21.12
C ALA A 90 15.90 0.68 21.97
N SER A 91 14.59 0.85 21.75
CA SER A 91 13.54 0.12 22.50
C SER A 91 13.22 -1.25 21.91
N ASP A 92 12.92 -1.30 20.62
CA ASP A 92 12.27 -2.44 19.94
C ASP A 92 13.13 -3.00 18.79
N GLY A 93 14.33 -2.44 18.57
CA GLY A 93 15.21 -2.82 17.48
C GLY A 93 14.63 -2.58 16.09
N ILE A 94 15.22 -3.26 15.10
CA ILE A 94 14.77 -3.18 13.70
C ILE A 94 13.36 -3.77 13.54
N GLN A 95 12.99 -4.77 14.34
CA GLN A 95 11.66 -5.38 14.29
C GLN A 95 10.56 -4.37 14.64
N GLY A 96 10.81 -3.43 15.56
CA GLY A 96 9.89 -2.34 15.87
C GLY A 96 9.55 -1.45 14.67
N LEU A 97 10.53 -1.16 13.82
CA LEU A 97 10.33 -0.34 12.61
C LEU A 97 9.48 -1.03 11.54
N TYR A 98 9.47 -2.37 11.51
CA TYR A 98 8.72 -3.19 10.55
C TYR A 98 7.48 -3.86 11.15
N ARG A 99 7.06 -3.45 12.36
CA ARG A 99 5.86 -3.98 13.01
C ARG A 99 4.62 -3.68 12.15
N GLY A 100 3.95 -4.73 11.66
CA GLY A 100 2.84 -4.64 10.71
C GLY A 100 3.21 -4.77 9.22
N PHE A 101 4.46 -5.09 8.89
CA PHE A 101 4.88 -5.30 7.50
C PHE A 101 4.09 -6.42 6.81
N VAL A 102 3.92 -7.57 7.48
CA VAL A 102 3.18 -8.72 6.92
C VAL A 102 1.73 -8.38 6.61
N ILE A 103 1.01 -7.74 7.55
CA ILE A 103 -0.38 -7.35 7.31
C ILE A 103 -0.51 -6.31 6.20
N SER A 104 0.53 -5.50 5.99
CA SER A 104 0.59 -4.53 4.89
C SER A 104 0.70 -5.22 3.54
N CYS A 105 1.53 -6.26 3.44
CA CYS A 105 1.61 -7.09 2.24
C CYS A 105 0.27 -7.78 1.94
N VAL A 106 -0.39 -8.34 2.97
CA VAL A 106 -1.74 -8.91 2.85
C VAL A 106 -2.74 -7.87 2.37
N GLY A 107 -2.71 -6.66 2.94
CA GLY A 107 -3.58 -5.55 2.54
C GLY A 107 -3.43 -5.18 1.06
N ILE A 108 -2.21 -5.18 0.52
CA ILE A 108 -1.96 -4.91 -0.90
C ILE A 108 -2.57 -6.00 -1.79
N VAL A 109 -2.42 -7.26 -1.39
CA VAL A 109 -2.97 -8.40 -2.12
C VAL A 109 -4.50 -8.34 -2.13
N VAL A 110 -5.12 -8.11 -0.96
CA VAL A 110 -6.58 -8.02 -0.83
C VAL A 110 -7.13 -6.82 -1.59
N TYR A 111 -6.51 -5.65 -1.46
CA TYR A 111 -6.90 -4.45 -2.21
C TYR A 111 -6.84 -4.69 -3.72
N ARG A 112 -5.75 -5.28 -4.23
CA ARG A 112 -5.64 -5.60 -5.66
C ARG A 112 -6.63 -6.65 -6.11
N GLY A 113 -6.90 -7.66 -5.29
CA GLY A 113 -7.91 -8.68 -5.58
C GLY A 113 -9.29 -8.06 -5.76
N PHE A 114 -9.73 -7.21 -4.83
CA PHE A 114 -11.00 -6.48 -4.96
C PHE A 114 -10.99 -5.50 -6.12
N TYR A 115 -9.91 -4.75 -6.32
CA TYR A 115 -9.81 -3.81 -7.44
C TYR A 115 -10.00 -4.50 -8.78
N PHE A 116 -9.23 -5.56 -9.06
CA PHE A 116 -9.35 -6.29 -10.32
C PHE A 116 -10.68 -7.02 -10.43
N GLY A 117 -11.15 -7.70 -9.37
CA GLY A 117 -12.44 -8.40 -9.39
C GLY A 117 -13.63 -7.48 -9.67
N LEU A 118 -13.69 -6.32 -9.01
CA LEU A 118 -14.72 -5.32 -9.24
C LEU A 118 -14.59 -4.68 -10.62
N PHE A 119 -13.37 -4.36 -11.06
CA PHE A 119 -13.14 -3.78 -12.38
C PHE A 119 -13.56 -4.75 -13.50
N ASP A 120 -13.17 -6.02 -13.40
CA ASP A 120 -13.48 -7.04 -14.42
C ASP A 120 -14.98 -7.39 -14.44
N THR A 121 -15.68 -7.24 -13.31
CA THR A 121 -17.14 -7.46 -13.24
C THR A 121 -17.93 -6.25 -13.76
N LEU A 122 -17.56 -5.06 -13.32
CA LEU A 122 -18.32 -3.84 -13.60
C LEU A 122 -18.01 -3.25 -14.98
N ARG A 123 -16.79 -3.47 -15.50
CA ARG A 123 -16.40 -2.99 -16.83
C ARG A 123 -17.32 -3.50 -17.94
N PRO A 124 -17.57 -4.81 -18.15
CA PRO A 124 -18.43 -5.28 -19.24
C PRO A 124 -19.90 -4.89 -19.05
N ILE A 125 -20.35 -4.66 -17.82
CA ILE A 125 -21.74 -4.26 -17.52
C ILE A 125 -21.97 -2.77 -17.84
N LEU A 126 -21.00 -1.91 -17.49
CA LEU A 126 -21.14 -0.46 -17.56
C LEU A 126 -20.49 0.17 -18.80
N LEU A 127 -19.44 -0.47 -19.33
CA LEU A 127 -18.68 -0.04 -20.50
C LEU A 127 -18.84 -1.09 -21.60
N GLY A 128 -19.81 -0.87 -22.49
CA GLY A 128 -19.89 -1.58 -23.77
C GLY A 128 -18.75 -1.19 -24.72
N GLU A 129 -18.91 -1.42 -26.03
CA GLU A 129 -17.84 -1.14 -27.02
C GLU A 129 -17.49 0.36 -27.19
N SER A 130 -18.39 1.27 -26.84
CA SER A 130 -18.19 2.73 -26.96
C SER A 130 -18.04 3.42 -25.59
N ALA A 131 -16.98 3.09 -24.86
CA ALA A 131 -16.69 3.67 -23.56
C ALA A 131 -16.23 5.14 -23.67
N ASN A 132 -17.05 6.08 -23.22
CA ASN A 132 -16.63 7.48 -23.07
C ASN A 132 -15.59 7.60 -21.93
N VAL A 133 -14.62 8.51 -22.07
CA VAL A 133 -13.53 8.72 -21.09
C VAL A 133 -14.08 9.01 -19.70
N LEU A 134 -15.16 9.80 -19.63
CA LEU A 134 -15.82 10.16 -18.37
C LEU A 134 -16.39 8.94 -17.64
N LEU A 135 -16.97 7.99 -18.39
CA LEU A 135 -17.58 6.79 -17.83
C LEU A 135 -16.50 5.80 -17.36
N SER A 136 -15.39 5.70 -18.09
CA SER A 136 -14.22 4.92 -17.68
C SER A 136 -13.59 5.48 -16.40
N PHE A 137 -13.53 6.81 -16.27
CA PHE A 137 -13.07 7.47 -15.06
C PHE A 137 -14.03 7.21 -13.89
N ALA A 138 -15.34 7.36 -14.09
CA ALA A 138 -16.35 7.10 -13.06
C ALA A 138 -16.29 5.65 -12.57
N LEU A 139 -16.16 4.68 -13.49
CA LEU A 139 -15.95 3.28 -13.14
C LEU A 139 -14.69 3.09 -12.29
N GLY A 140 -13.56 3.64 -12.73
CA GLY A 140 -12.30 3.56 -11.99
C GLY A 140 -12.42 4.17 -10.59
N TYR A 141 -13.16 5.26 -10.45
CA TYR A 141 -13.40 5.93 -9.17
C TYR A 141 -14.25 5.07 -8.23
N VAL A 142 -15.38 4.53 -8.71
CA VAL A 142 -16.25 3.63 -7.93
C VAL A 142 -15.50 2.38 -7.48
N VAL A 143 -14.76 1.74 -8.39
CA VAL A 143 -13.95 0.56 -8.08
C VAL A 143 -12.90 0.89 -7.01
N THR A 144 -12.23 2.04 -7.12
CA THR A 144 -11.20 2.46 -6.16
C THR A 144 -11.79 2.70 -4.77
N ILE A 145 -12.94 3.35 -4.68
CA ILE A 145 -13.64 3.58 -3.41
C ILE A 145 -14.07 2.26 -2.79
N SER A 146 -14.74 1.41 -3.56
CA SER A 146 -15.26 0.12 -3.07
C SER A 146 -14.13 -0.81 -2.62
N ALA A 147 -13.06 -0.96 -3.42
CA ALA A 147 -11.89 -1.74 -3.02
C ALA A 147 -11.20 -1.13 -1.78
N GLY A 148 -11.14 0.20 -1.70
CA GLY A 148 -10.63 0.93 -0.54
C GLY A 148 -11.42 0.61 0.74
N LEU A 149 -12.75 0.68 0.68
CA LEU A 149 -13.63 0.37 1.81
C LEU A 149 -13.52 -1.09 2.24
N LEU A 150 -13.49 -2.03 1.29
CA LEU A 150 -13.36 -3.46 1.57
C LEU A 150 -12.01 -3.81 2.22
N SER A 151 -10.93 -3.13 1.83
CA SER A 151 -9.60 -3.32 2.42
C SER A 151 -9.36 -2.50 3.70
N TYR A 152 -10.26 -1.59 4.06
CA TYR A 152 -10.09 -0.66 5.17
C TYR A 152 -9.91 -1.32 6.56
N PRO A 153 -10.58 -2.45 6.88
CA PRO A 153 -10.31 -3.16 8.14
C PRO A 153 -8.84 -3.59 8.27
N ILE A 154 -8.22 -4.03 7.18
CA ILE A 154 -6.81 -4.44 7.16
C ILE A 154 -5.90 -3.21 7.35
N ASP A 155 -6.24 -2.08 6.73
CA ASP A 155 -5.52 -0.82 6.96
C ASP A 155 -5.59 -0.38 8.43
N THR A 156 -6.74 -0.58 9.06
CA THR A 156 -6.95 -0.26 10.48
C THR A 156 -6.06 -1.13 11.37
N ILE A 157 -6.02 -2.45 11.14
CA ILE A 157 -5.15 -3.38 11.88
C ILE A 157 -3.69 -3.02 11.71
N ARG A 158 -3.26 -2.73 10.47
CA ARG A 158 -1.91 -2.28 10.14
C ARG A 158 -1.51 -1.06 10.97
N ARG A 159 -2.34 -0.02 10.99
CA ARG A 159 -2.07 1.20 11.76
C ARG A 159 -2.06 0.96 13.26
N ARG A 160 -2.95 0.11 13.78
CA ARG A 160 -2.95 -0.28 15.20
C ARG A 160 -1.63 -0.96 15.57
N MET A 161 -1.15 -1.91 14.75
CA MET A 161 0.11 -2.61 15.00
C MET A 161 1.35 -1.70 14.92
N MET A 162 1.35 -0.68 14.05
CA MET A 162 2.43 0.32 14.01
C MET A 162 2.48 1.19 15.27
N MET A 163 1.36 1.29 15.99
CA MET A 163 1.22 2.14 17.18
C MET A 163 1.47 1.40 18.48
N THR A 164 1.36 0.06 18.48
CA THR A 164 1.83 -0.76 19.58
C THR A 164 3.36 -0.65 19.66
N SER A 165 3.88 -0.13 20.77
CA SER A 165 5.26 -0.32 21.23
C SER A 165 5.19 -1.29 22.38
#